data_AF-A0A9E6CUA4-F1
#
_entry.id   AF-A0A9E6CUA4-F1
#
_cell.length_a   1.000
_cell.length_b   1.000
_cell.length_c   1.000
_cell.angle_alpha   90.00
_cell.angle_beta   90.00
_cell.angle_gamma   90.00
#
_symmetry.space_group_name_H-M   'P 1'
#
loop_
_entity.id
_entity.type
_entity.pdbx_description
1 polymer ?
#
loop_
_entity_poly.entity_id
_entity_poly.type
_entity_poly.pdbx_seq_one_letter_code
_entity_poly.pdbx_strand_id
1 'polypeptide(L)'
;MAGQPQNYLAVIKVIGVGGGGVNAINRMMESGMRGVEFIAINTDAQALLLSDASVKIDIGRELTRGLGAGADPEIGRQAAEQHRDEIQ
;
A
#
# COMPACT_ATOMS: atom_id res chain seq x y z
N MET A 1 -37.94 0.15 23.90
CA MET A 1 -36.94 -0.85 23.49
C MET A 1 -35.71 -0.09 23.04
N ALA A 2 -34.64 -0.08 23.84
CA ALA A 2 -33.37 0.51 23.41
C ALA A 2 -32.79 -0.41 22.33
N GLY A 3 -32.55 0.13 21.13
CA GLY A 3 -31.93 -0.61 20.04
C GLY A 3 -30.58 -1.14 20.49
N GLN A 4 -30.33 -2.44 20.27
CA GLN A 4 -29.01 -3.01 20.55
C GLN A 4 -27.94 -2.21 19.80
N PRO A 5 -26.78 -1.93 20.41
CA PRO A 5 -25.69 -1.28 19.71
C PRO A 5 -25.33 -2.15 18.52
N GLN A 6 -25.45 -1.60 17.31
CA GLN A 6 -24.94 -2.26 16.11
C GLN A 6 -23.44 -2.40 16.29
N ASN A 7 -22.96 -3.64 16.35
CA ASN A 7 -21.55 -3.94 16.47
C ASN A 7 -20.88 -3.60 15.13
N TYR A 8 -20.43 -2.37 14.97
CA TYR A 8 -19.74 -1.92 13.75
C TYR A 8 -18.33 -2.49 13.75
N LEU A 9 -18.09 -3.47 12.88
CA LEU A 9 -16.74 -3.96 12.61
C LEU A 9 -16.01 -2.90 11.78
N ALA A 10 -15.02 -2.25 12.40
CA ALA A 10 -14.16 -1.31 11.69
C ALA A 10 -13.37 -2.04 10.60
N VAL A 11 -13.42 -1.51 9.38
CA VAL A 11 -12.57 -1.98 8.28
C VAL A 11 -11.21 -1.29 8.41
N ILE A 12 -10.17 -2.05 8.73
CA ILE A 12 -8.82 -1.53 8.90
C ILE A 12 -8.00 -1.86 7.64
N LYS A 13 -7.44 -0.83 7.01
CA LYS A 13 -6.50 -0.95 5.89
C LYS A 13 -5.12 -0.49 6.35
N VAL A 14 -4.09 -1.28 6.07
CA VAL A 14 -2.69 -0.96 6.38
C VAL A 14 -1.94 -0.81 5.06
N ILE A 15 -1.43 0.39 4.81
CA ILE A 15 -0.78 0.75 3.55
C ILE A 15 0.74 0.85 3.77
N GLY A 16 1.50 -0.02 3.11
CA GLY A 16 2.96 0.04 3.05
C GLY A 16 3.43 0.78 1.82
N VAL A 17 4.05 1.95 2.01
CA VAL A 17 4.55 2.80 0.90
C VAL A 17 6.07 2.66 0.75
N GLY A 18 6.53 2.45 -0.49
CA GLY A 18 7.95 2.31 -0.83
C GLY A 18 8.56 1.00 -0.29
N GLY A 19 9.86 0.79 -0.55
CA GLY A 19 10.53 -0.46 -0.17
C GLY A 19 10.47 -0.77 1.34
N GLY A 20 10.69 0.25 2.19
CA GLY A 20 10.61 0.10 3.64
C GLY A 20 9.21 -0.21 4.15
N GLY A 21 8.19 0.48 3.63
CA GLY A 21 6.79 0.25 3.99
C GLY A 21 6.30 -1.12 3.54
N VAL A 22 6.64 -1.54 2.32
CA VAL A 22 6.33 -2.88 1.79
C VAL A 22 6.98 -3.97 2.64
N ASN A 23 8.24 -3.80 3.04
CA ASN A 23 8.90 -4.75 3.94
C ASN A 23 8.23 -4.82 5.32
N ALA A 24 7.78 -3.67 5.86
CA ALA A 24 7.09 -3.62 7.14
C ALA A 24 5.75 -4.38 7.11
N ILE A 25 4.93 -4.19 6.08
CA ILE A 25 3.66 -4.92 5.97
C ILE A 25 3.88 -6.41 5.70
N ASN A 26 4.91 -6.79 4.94
CA ASN A 26 5.29 -8.20 4.78
C ASN A 26 5.57 -8.84 6.15
N ARG A 27 6.32 -8.16 7.02
CA ARG A 27 6.57 -8.64 8.38
C ARG A 27 5.28 -8.75 9.22
N MET A 28 4.34 -7.83 9.06
CA MET A 28 3.04 -7.90 9.74
C MET A 28 2.23 -9.12 9.26
N MET A 29 2.24 -9.41 7.97
CA MET A 29 1.60 -10.59 7.38
C MET A 29 2.24 -11.89 7.86
N GLU A 30 3.58 -11.98 7.83
CA GLU A 30 4.33 -13.13 8.36
C GLU A 30 4.05 -13.39 9.84
N SER A 31 3.85 -12.31 10.63
CA SER A 31 3.50 -12.43 12.04
C SER A 31 2.07 -12.92 12.29
N GLY A 32 1.27 -13.08 11.23
CA GLY A 32 -0.11 -13.55 11.30
C GLY A 32 -1.10 -12.49 11.76
N MET A 33 -0.81 -11.19 11.54
CA MET A 33 -1.75 -10.11 11.84
C MET A 33 -3.06 -10.30 11.04
N ARG A 34 -4.20 -10.27 11.75
CA ARG A 34 -5.54 -10.52 11.17
C ARG A 34 -6.45 -9.31 11.37
N GLY A 35 -7.54 -9.28 10.61
CA GLY A 35 -8.55 -8.22 10.71
C GLY A 35 -8.13 -6.91 10.05
N VAL A 36 -7.08 -6.96 9.22
CA VAL A 36 -6.58 -5.82 8.43
C VAL A 36 -6.42 -6.24 6.98
N GLU A 37 -6.66 -5.31 6.07
CA GLU A 37 -6.35 -5.45 4.65
C GLU A 37 -5.00 -4.80 4.37
N PHE A 38 -4.05 -5.55 3.83
CA PHE A 38 -2.73 -5.05 3.49
C PHE A 38 -2.68 -4.55 2.06
N ILE A 39 -2.14 -3.34 1.88
CA ILE A 39 -2.01 -2.66 0.59
C ILE A 39 -0.55 -2.26 0.43
N ALA A 40 0.08 -2.68 -0.66
CA ALA A 40 1.43 -2.27 -1.04
C ALA A 40 1.37 -1.18 -2.11
N ILE A 41 2.08 -0.07 -1.91
CA ILE A 41 2.21 1.00 -2.91
C ILE A 41 3.70 1.25 -3.15
N ASN A 42 4.14 1.19 -4.40
CA ASN A 42 5.54 1.48 -4.71
C ASN A 42 5.72 1.96 -6.15
N THR A 43 6.78 2.72 -6.37
CA THR A 43 7.29 3.09 -7.70
C THR A 43 8.21 2.03 -8.32
N ASP A 44 8.68 1.10 -7.48
CA ASP A 44 9.54 -0.02 -7.87
C ASP A 44 8.69 -1.28 -8.05
N ALA A 45 8.57 -1.72 -9.31
CA ALA A 45 7.76 -2.86 -9.68
C ALA A 45 8.34 -4.18 -9.15
N GLN A 46 9.67 -4.29 -9.01
CA GLN A 46 10.30 -5.48 -8.45
C GLN A 46 9.96 -5.63 -6.98
N ALA A 47 10.01 -4.53 -6.22
CA ALA A 47 9.62 -4.53 -4.82
C ALA A 47 8.13 -4.91 -4.63
N LEU A 48 7.23 -4.47 -5.52
CA LEU A 48 5.82 -4.87 -5.47
C LEU A 48 5.60 -6.35 -5.78
N LEU A 49 6.34 -6.92 -6.73
CA LEU A 49 6.24 -8.34 -7.06
C LEU A 49 6.60 -9.23 -5.86
N LEU A 50 7.50 -8.77 -4.99
CA LEU A 50 7.92 -9.46 -3.77
C LEU A 50 6.99 -9.23 -2.57
N SER A 51 5.92 -8.42 -2.70
CA SER A 51 4.97 -8.21 -1.60
C SER A 51 3.86 -9.26 -1.62
N ASP A 52 3.54 -9.78 -0.44
CA ASP A 52 2.40 -10.69 -0.21
C ASP A 52 1.07 -9.94 0.01
N ALA A 53 1.07 -8.61 -0.10
CA ALA A 53 -0.12 -7.80 0.08
C ALA A 53 -1.22 -8.19 -0.92
N SER A 54 -2.46 -8.23 -0.43
CA SER A 54 -3.65 -8.56 -1.24
C SER A 54 -3.92 -7.52 -2.33
N VAL A 55 -3.57 -6.27 -2.08
CA VAL A 55 -3.69 -5.17 -3.04
C VAL A 55 -2.31 -4.58 -3.29
N LYS A 56 -1.96 -4.38 -4.56
CA LYS A 56 -0.67 -3.84 -4.99
C LYS A 56 -0.92 -2.73 -5.99
N ILE A 57 -0.42 -1.55 -5.70
CA ILE A 57 -0.58 -0.35 -6.53
C ILE A 57 0.81 0.08 -7.00
N ASP A 58 1.07 -0.13 -8.28
CA ASP A 58 2.26 0.35 -8.99
C ASP A 58 2.02 1.80 -9.39
N ILE A 59 2.79 2.73 -8.81
CA ILE A 59 2.63 4.17 -9.08
C ILE A 59 3.81 4.71 -9.88
N GLY A 60 3.52 5.65 -10.77
CA GLY A 60 4.57 6.38 -11.51
C GLY A 60 5.30 5.53 -12.54
N ARG A 61 4.69 4.44 -13.03
CA ARG A 61 5.29 3.56 -14.04
C ARG A 61 5.75 4.31 -15.29
N GLU A 62 5.03 5.35 -15.70
CA GLU A 62 5.40 6.19 -16.84
C GLU A 62 6.63 7.07 -16.54
N LEU A 63 6.82 7.52 -15.29
CA LEU A 63 7.96 8.34 -14.87
C LEU A 63 9.21 7.51 -14.60
N THR A 64 9.05 6.40 -13.89
CA THR A 64 10.17 5.63 -13.33
C THR A 64 10.51 4.40 -14.18
N ARG A 65 9.64 4.04 -15.13
CA ARG A 65 9.70 2.78 -15.88
C ARG A 65 9.69 1.55 -14.95
N GLY A 66 9.12 1.69 -13.75
CA GLY A 66 9.09 0.66 -12.72
C GLY A 66 10.42 0.43 -12.00
N LEU A 67 11.41 1.32 -12.16
CA LEU A 67 12.73 1.24 -11.51
C LEU A 67 12.81 1.97 -10.16
N GLY A 68 11.70 2.58 -9.72
CA GLY A 68 11.64 3.35 -8.50
C GLY A 68 11.97 4.84 -8.66
N ALA A 69 11.69 5.61 -7.61
CA ALA A 69 11.89 7.06 -7.56
C ALA A 69 13.36 7.49 -7.38
N GLY A 70 14.32 6.56 -7.28
CA GLY A 70 15.75 6.88 -7.16
C GLY A 70 16.12 7.69 -5.91
N ALA A 71 15.38 7.52 -4.81
CA ALA A 71 15.47 8.33 -3.59
C ALA A 71 15.14 9.83 -3.76
N ASP A 72 14.54 10.22 -4.89
CA ASP A 72 14.00 11.55 -5.10
C ASP A 72 12.54 11.62 -4.60
N PRO A 73 12.24 12.37 -3.52
CA PRO A 73 10.88 12.49 -3.00
C PRO A 73 9.90 13.14 -3.98
N GLU A 74 10.38 14.00 -4.87
CA GLU A 74 9.53 14.72 -5.81
C GLU A 74 8.99 13.78 -6.89
N ILE A 75 9.80 12.81 -7.36
CA ILE A 75 9.35 11.76 -8.26
C ILE A 75 8.28 10.90 -7.58
N GLY A 76 8.49 10.52 -6.31
CA GLY A 76 7.49 9.76 -5.54
C GLY A 76 6.17 10.52 -5.37
N ARG A 77 6.24 11.83 -5.11
CA ARG A 77 5.07 12.71 -5.00
C ARG A 77 4.31 12.78 -6.32
N GLN A 78 4.99 13.05 -7.44
CA GLN A 78 4.36 13.12 -8.76
C GLN A 78 3.72 11.78 -9.16
N ALA A 79 4.40 10.67 -8.87
CA ALA A 79 3.86 9.33 -9.09
C ALA A 79 2.54 9.10 -8.34
N ALA A 80 2.48 9.47 -7.06
CA ALA A 80 1.27 9.32 -6.24
C ALA A 80 0.13 10.23 -6.72
N GLU A 81 0.40 11.49 -7.07
CA GLU A 81 -0.61 12.42 -7.59
C GLU A 81 -1.23 11.95 -8.91
N GLN A 82 -0.42 11.38 -9.81
CA GLN A 82 -0.92 10.84 -11.08
C GLN A 82 -1.79 9.59 -10.91
N HIS A 83 -1.62 8.87 -9.80
CA HIS A 83 -2.36 7.64 -9.51
C HIS A 83 -3.38 7.85 -8.38
N ARG A 84 -3.79 9.10 -8.14
CA ARG A 84 -4.71 9.47 -7.06
C ARG A 84 -6.03 8.70 -7.14
N ASP A 85 -6.55 8.49 -8.35
CA ASP A 85 -7.81 7.78 -8.57
C ASP A 85 -7.72 6.28 -8.26
N GLU A 86 -6.53 5.67 -8.40
CA GLU A 86 -6.28 4.27 -8.01
C GLU A 86 -6.10 4.10 -6.50
N ILE A 87 -5.70 5.17 -5.80
CA ILE A 87 -5.48 5.18 -4.35
C ILE A 87 -6.79 5.41 -3.57
N GLN A 88 -7.81 6.04 -4.19
CA GLN A 88 -9.12 6.34 -3.58
C GLN A 88 -10.05 5.12 -3.50
#